data_AF-A0A3N5G2K1-F1
#
_entry.id   AF-A0A3N5G2K1-F1
#
_cell.length_a   1.000
_cell.length_b   1.000
_cell.length_c   1.000
_cell.angle_alpha   90.00
_cell.angle_beta   90.00
_cell.angle_gamma   90.00
#
_symmetry.space_group_name_H-M   'P 1'
#
loop_
_entity.id
_entity.type
_entity.pdbx_description
1 polymer ?
#
loop_
_entity_poly.entity_id
_entity_poly.type
_entity_poly.pdbx_seq_one_letter_code
_entity_poly.pdbx_strand_id
1 'polypeptide(L)'
;MHTFQVWLVTTIGGDTFIADVMRTGWVWAIVESVHFLGLCLLVGAIGTFDLRLLGLVRRVPIAAVHRLIPWGLLGFAINIATGV
;
A
#
# COMPACT_ATOMS: atom_id res chain seq x y z
N MET A 1 -0.30 16.05 -29.75
CA MET A 1 0.32 15.30 -28.63
C MET A 1 0.71 16.24 -27.48
N HIS A 2 1.59 17.23 -27.69
CA HIS A 2 2.05 18.16 -26.63
C HIS A 2 0.93 18.95 -25.91
N THR A 3 -0.03 19.51 -26.65
CA THR A 3 -1.11 20.34 -26.07
C THR A 3 -2.07 19.57 -25.17
N PHE A 4 -2.33 18.30 -25.49
CA PHE A 4 -3.19 17.43 -24.70
C PHE A 4 -2.54 17.06 -23.36
N GLN A 5 -1.24 16.75 -23.38
CA GLN A 5 -0.47 16.46 -22.17
C GLN A 5 -0.42 17.66 -21.22
N VAL A 6 -0.16 18.87 -21.75
CA VAL A 6 -0.11 20.09 -20.94
C VAL A 6 -1.47 20.35 -20.31
N TRP A 7 -2.55 20.31 -21.09
CA TRP A 7 -3.92 20.48 -20.58
C TRP A 7 -4.26 19.46 -19.49
N LEU A 8 -3.85 18.20 -19.65
CA LEU A 8 -4.10 17.13 -18.70
C LEU A 8 -3.33 17.35 -17.38
N VAL A 9 -2.05 17.71 -17.44
CA VAL A 9 -1.24 18.01 -16.26
C VAL A 9 -1.73 19.26 -15.54
N THR A 10 -2.14 20.31 -16.25
CA THR A 10 -2.62 21.54 -15.62
C THR A 10 -4.03 21.40 -15.04
N THR A 11 -4.89 20.58 -15.65
CA THR A 11 -6.27 20.36 -15.18
C THR A 11 -6.32 19.38 -14.01
N ILE A 12 -5.48 18.34 -14.01
CA ILE A 12 -5.43 17.32 -12.95
C ILE A 12 -4.45 17.69 -11.84
N GLY A 13 -3.32 18.30 -12.20
CA GLY A 13 -2.31 18.79 -11.25
C GLY A 13 -2.59 20.19 -10.70
N GLY A 14 -3.76 20.76 -11.00
CA GLY A 14 -4.16 22.10 -10.62
C GLY A 14 -4.45 22.27 -9.12
N ASP A 15 -4.52 21.17 -8.37
CA ASP A 15 -4.83 21.23 -6.95
C ASP A 15 -3.67 20.81 -6.04
N THR A 16 -3.60 21.54 -4.94
CA THR A 16 -3.19 21.14 -3.59
C THR A 16 -1.72 21.04 -3.21
N PHE A 17 -1.42 21.79 -2.14
CA PHE A 17 -0.48 21.56 -1.03
C PHE A 17 0.20 20.17 -0.97
N ILE A 18 -0.53 19.08 -1.22
CA ILE A 18 -0.01 17.71 -1.24
C ILE A 18 1.08 17.55 -2.31
N ALA A 19 0.92 18.13 -3.51
CA ALA A 19 1.92 18.09 -4.57
C ALA A 19 3.20 18.86 -4.20
N ASP A 20 3.08 19.96 -3.46
CA ASP A 20 4.24 20.69 -2.93
C ASP A 20 4.93 19.93 -1.79
N VAL A 21 4.15 19.35 -0.89
CA VAL A 21 4.66 18.49 0.19
C VAL A 21 5.38 17.27 -0.38
N MET A 22 4.86 16.64 -1.44
CA MET A 22 5.49 15.52 -2.14
C MET A 22 6.75 15.92 -2.93
N ARG A 23 6.88 17.18 -3.37
CA ARG A 23 8.13 17.70 -3.97
C ARG A 23 9.26 17.90 -2.94
N THR A 24 8.95 17.85 -1.65
CA THR A 24 9.97 17.94 -0.59
C THR A 24 10.84 16.68 -0.59
N GLY A 25 12.16 16.83 -0.53
CA GLY A 25 13.12 15.79 -0.92
C GLY A 25 13.04 14.42 -0.21
N TRP A 26 12.35 14.31 0.93
CA TRP A 26 12.23 13.05 1.68
C TRP A 26 10.79 12.54 1.82
N VAL A 27 9.78 13.39 1.62
CA VAL A 27 8.38 13.02 1.91
C VAL A 27 7.91 11.95 0.95
N TRP A 28 8.20 12.13 -0.34
CA TRP A 28 7.89 11.13 -1.36
C TRP A 28 8.53 9.77 -1.05
N ALA A 29 9.83 9.76 -0.70
CA ALA A 29 10.56 8.53 -0.40
C ALA A 29 9.99 7.80 0.83
N ILE A 30 9.59 8.54 1.88
CA ILE A 30 8.97 7.95 3.07
C ILE A 30 7.60 7.37 2.75
N VAL A 31 6.75 8.13 2.04
CA VAL A 31 5.40 7.70 1.70
C VAL A 31 5.44 6.46 0.81
N GLU A 32 6.30 6.45 -0.20
CA GLU A 32 6.50 5.29 -1.07
C GLU A 32 7.03 4.07 -0.28
N SER A 33 8.01 4.27 0.61
CA SER A 33 8.54 3.18 1.46
C SER A 33 7.45 2.58 2.37
N VAL A 34 6.66 3.43 3.01
CA VAL A 34 5.56 3.02 3.89
C VAL A 34 4.47 2.29 3.10
N HIS A 35 4.20 2.73 1.87
CA HIS A 35 3.29 2.05 0.95
C HIS A 35 3.80 0.64 0.61
N PHE A 36 5.07 0.48 0.23
CA PHE A 36 5.62 -0.85 -0.03
C PHE A 36 5.63 -1.76 1.20
N LEU A 37 5.92 -1.20 2.38
CA LEU A 37 5.82 -1.95 3.64
C LEU A 37 4.39 -2.41 3.93
N GLY A 38 3.39 -1.56 3.68
CA GLY A 38 1.98 -1.92 3.77
C GLY A 38 1.61 -3.06 2.83
N LEU A 39 2.07 -3.02 1.57
CA LEU A 39 1.90 -4.09 0.59
C LEU A 39 2.56 -5.41 1.05
N CYS A 40 3.80 -5.37 1.53
CA CYS A 40 4.47 -6.57 2.04
C CYS A 40 3.73 -7.18 3.23
N LEU A 41 3.22 -6.35 4.15
CA LEU A 41 2.47 -6.79 5.31
C LEU A 41 1.12 -7.42 4.90
N LEU A 42 0.41 -6.78 3.97
CA LEU A 42 -0.87 -7.26 3.43
C LEU A 42 -0.70 -8.60 2.71
N VAL A 43 0.24 -8.66 1.76
CA VAL A 43 0.56 -9.87 0.99
C VAL A 43 1.06 -10.98 1.90
N GLY A 44 1.92 -10.67 2.89
CA GLY A 44 2.41 -11.65 3.85
C GLY A 44 1.29 -12.23 4.72
N ALA A 45 0.39 -11.39 5.23
CA ALA A 45 -0.72 -11.83 6.08
C ALA A 45 -1.74 -12.68 5.31
N ILE A 46 -2.24 -12.19 4.17
CA ILE A 46 -3.23 -12.89 3.35
C ILE A 46 -2.60 -14.09 2.65
N GLY A 47 -1.39 -13.94 2.10
CA GLY A 47 -0.69 -15.05 1.46
C GLY A 47 -0.42 -16.21 2.42
N THR A 48 -0.09 -15.95 3.69
CA THR A 48 0.05 -17.01 4.70
C THR A 48 -1.29 -17.70 5.00
N PHE A 49 -2.39 -16.93 5.00
CA PHE A 49 -3.75 -17.48 5.15
C PHE A 49 -4.12 -18.38 3.96
N ASP A 50 -3.84 -17.96 2.73
CA ASP A 50 -4.12 -18.74 1.52
C ASP A 50 -3.23 -19.99 1.43
N LEU A 51 -1.94 -19.88 1.72
CA LEU A 51 -1.02 -21.03 1.78
C LEU A 51 -1.44 -22.07 2.83
N ARG A 52 -2.07 -21.63 3.92
CA ARG A 52 -2.68 -22.52 4.90
C ARG A 52 -3.92 -23.21 4.33
N LEU A 53 -4.81 -22.48 3.65
CA LEU A 53 -6.00 -23.03 3.01
C LEU A 53 -5.65 -24.05 1.91
N LEU A 54 -4.59 -23.78 1.14
CA LEU A 54 -4.04 -24.68 0.12
C LEU A 54 -3.34 -25.91 0.71
N GLY A 55 -3.18 -25.99 2.04
CA GLY A 55 -2.60 -27.14 2.73
C GLY A 55 -1.07 -27.20 2.73
N LEU A 56 -0.39 -26.21 2.14
CA LEU A 56 1.08 -26.11 2.10
C LEU A 56 1.66 -25.79 3.49
N VAL A 57 0.89 -25.13 4.36
CA VAL A 57 1.34 -24.68 5.69
C VAL A 57 0.44 -25.25 6.80
N ARG A 58 0.17 -26.55 6.75
CA ARG A 58 -0.69 -27.28 7.71
C ARG A 58 -0.20 -27.24 9.17
N ARG A 59 1.09 -26.98 9.39
CA ARG A 59 1.72 -26.99 10.72
C ARG A 59 1.46 -25.71 11.54
N VAL A 60 0.92 -24.66 10.93
CA VAL A 60 0.65 -23.40 11.63
C VAL A 60 -0.73 -23.48 12.33
N PRO A 61 -0.85 -23.18 13.63
CA PRO A 61 -2.13 -23.21 14.35
C PRO A 61 -3.15 -22.21 13.79
N ILE A 62 -4.47 -22.51 13.77
CA ILE A 62 -5.52 -21.58 13.29
C ILE A 62 -5.43 -20.25 14.07
N ALA A 63 -5.18 -20.33 15.37
CA ALA A 63 -5.05 -19.17 16.25
C ALA A 63 -3.94 -18.20 15.83
N ALA A 64 -2.82 -18.72 15.30
CA ALA A 64 -1.71 -17.88 14.84
C ALA A 64 -2.07 -17.09 13.58
N VAL A 65 -2.85 -17.70 12.68
CA VAL A 65 -3.32 -17.06 11.45
C VAL A 65 -4.44 -16.05 11.73
N HIS A 66 -5.32 -16.33 12.68
CA HIS A 66 -6.29 -15.32 13.15
C HIS A 66 -5.60 -14.06 13.69
N ARG A 67 -4.43 -14.21 14.33
CA ARG A 67 -3.64 -13.08 14.83
C ARG A 67 -2.97 -12.26 13.74
N LEU A 68 -2.86 -12.78 12.51
CA LEU A 68 -2.31 -12.08 11.33
C LEU A 68 -3.33 -11.18 10.64
N ILE A 69 -4.63 -11.43 10.82
CA ILE A 69 -5.72 -10.63 10.24
C ILE A 69 -5.62 -9.13 10.59
N PRO A 70 -5.44 -8.71 11.86
CA PRO A 70 -5.32 -7.29 12.18
C PRO A 70 -4.06 -6.64 11.55
N TRP A 71 -2.98 -7.40 11.36
CA TRP A 71 -1.79 -6.91 10.66
C TRP A 71 -2.05 -6.74 9.16
N GLY A 72 -2.77 -7.66 8.53
CA GLY A 72 -3.22 -7.49 7.15
C GLY A 72 -4.09 -6.23 6.98
N LEU A 73 -5.04 -6.01 7.89
CA LEU A 73 -5.89 -4.82 7.88
C LEU A 73 -5.09 -3.52 8.10
N LEU A 74 -4.07 -3.56 8.96
CA LEU A 74 -3.15 -2.45 9.18
C LEU A 74 -2.34 -2.14 7.91
N GLY A 75 -1.82 -3.17 7.23
CA GLY A 75 -1.12 -3.00 5.95
C GLY A 75 -2.02 -2.41 4.87
N PHE A 76 -3.28 -2.84 4.82
CA PHE A 76 -4.30 -2.28 3.93
C PHE A 76 -4.60 -0.81 4.24
N ALA A 77 -4.80 -0.46 5.52
CA ALA A 77 -5.05 0.91 5.94
C ALA A 77 -3.87 1.84 5.59
N ILE A 78 -2.64 1.35 5.74
CA ILE A 78 -1.42 2.08 5.35
C ILE A 78 -1.40 2.35 3.84
N ASN A 79 -1.71 1.35 3.01
CA ASN A 79 -1.72 1.51 1.56
C ASN A 79 -2.78 2.51 1.08
N ILE A 80 -3.97 2.49 1.69
CA ILE A 80 -5.01 3.49 1.41
C ILE A 80 -4.56 4.89 1.80
N ALA A 81 -3.98 5.04 2.99
CA ALA A 81 -3.53 6.35 3.48
C ALA A 81 -2.37 6.93 2.67
N THR A 82 -1.56 6.09 2.03
CA THR A 82 -0.37 6.50 1.27
C THR A 82 -0.61 6.70 -0.22
N GLY A 83 -1.69 6.15 -0.79
CA GLY A 83 -2.03 6.51 -2.18
C GLY A 83 -3.11 5.71 -2.89
N VAL A 84 -3.27 4.40 -2.60
CA VAL A 84 -3.85 3.40 -3.55
C VAL A 84 -3.15 3.38 -4.91
#